data_AF-N9MHS5-F1
#
_entry.id   AF-N9MHS5-F1
#
_cell.length_a   1.000
_cell.length_b   1.000
_cell.length_c   1.000
_cell.angle_alpha   90.00
_cell.angle_beta   90.00
_cell.angle_gamma   90.00
#
_symmetry.space_group_name_H-M   'P 1'
#
loop_
_entity.id
_entity.type
_entity.pdbx_description
1 polymer ?
#
loop_
_entity_poly.entity_id
_entity_poly.type
_entity_poly.pdbx_seq_one_letter_code
_entity_poly.pdbx_strand_id
1 'polypeptide(L)'
;MLLPEALAGIVAGFTVTLVTMINSSAIAGAIGAGGLGDIAYRYGYQRFDMQIMLAVIVVLVILVMLVQATGDTLSNQLDKRKI
;
A
#
# COMPACT_ATOMS: atom_id res chain seq x y z
N MET A 1 -30.59 -8.29 -3.32
CA MET A 1 -29.31 -8.75 -3.89
C MET A 1 -28.21 -7.70 -3.78
N LEU A 2 -28.49 -6.39 -3.84
CA LEU A 2 -27.46 -5.32 -3.84
C LEU A 2 -26.66 -5.06 -2.53
N LEU A 3 -27.16 -5.48 -1.35
CA LEU A 3 -26.57 -5.06 -0.07
C LEU A 3 -25.18 -5.70 0.23
N PRO A 4 -24.98 -7.02 0.03
CA PRO A 4 -23.66 -7.64 0.16
C PRO A 4 -22.67 -7.16 -0.92
N GLU A 5 -23.16 -6.93 -2.14
CA GLU A 5 -22.36 -6.51 -3.29
C GLU A 5 -21.80 -5.09 -3.10
N ALA A 6 -22.61 -4.18 -2.56
CA ALA A 6 -22.15 -2.83 -2.22
C ALA A 6 -21.10 -2.84 -1.10
N LEU A 7 -21.22 -3.72 -0.10
CA LEU A 7 -20.27 -3.81 1.02
C LEU A 7 -18.90 -4.32 0.58
N ALA A 8 -18.85 -5.37 -0.25
CA ALA A 8 -17.59 -5.87 -0.80
C ALA A 8 -16.87 -4.81 -1.66
N GLY A 9 -17.64 -4.04 -2.45
CA GLY A 9 -17.12 -2.92 -3.25
C GLY A 9 -16.60 -1.75 -2.41
N ILE A 10 -17.28 -1.38 -1.31
CA ILE A 10 -16.82 -0.33 -0.40
C ILE A 10 -15.50 -0.73 0.27
N VAL A 11 -15.37 -1.99 0.71
CA VAL A 11 -14.13 -2.48 1.32
C VAL A 11 -12.98 -2.46 0.32
N ALA A 12 -13.20 -2.93 -0.92
CA ALA A 12 -12.19 -2.87 -1.97
C ALA A 12 -11.76 -1.42 -2.26
N GLY A 13 -12.72 -0.49 -2.39
CA GLY A 13 -12.44 0.94 -2.60
C GLY A 13 -11.66 1.58 -1.43
N PHE A 14 -11.97 1.18 -0.20
CA PHE A 14 -11.24 1.62 0.99
C PHE A 14 -9.80 1.11 0.98
N THR A 15 -9.57 -0.16 0.65
CA THR A 15 -8.23 -0.74 0.50
C THR A 15 -7.40 0.01 -0.54
N VAL A 16 -7.97 0.29 -1.72
CA VAL A 16 -7.29 1.08 -2.77
C VAL A 16 -6.97 2.49 -2.29
N THR A 17 -7.86 3.12 -1.56
CA THR A 17 -7.63 4.45 -0.97
C THR A 17 -6.46 4.43 0.01
N LEU A 18 -6.41 3.43 0.89
CA LEU A 18 -5.29 3.24 1.82
C LEU A 18 -3.96 3.05 1.10
N VAL A 19 -3.93 2.17 0.08
CA VAL A 19 -2.73 1.95 -0.76
C VAL A 19 -2.30 3.26 -1.43
N THR A 20 -3.25 4.04 -1.93
CA THR A 20 -2.97 5.33 -2.56
C THR A 20 -2.39 6.34 -1.55
N MET A 21 -2.89 6.37 -0.32
CA MET A 21 -2.33 7.21 0.76
C MET A 21 -0.91 6.77 1.16
N ILE A 22 -0.62 5.47 1.18
CA ILE A 22 0.72 4.95 1.45
C ILE A 22 1.69 5.42 0.35
N ASN A 23 1.30 5.28 -0.92
CA ASN A 23 2.12 5.72 -2.05
C ASN A 23 2.36 7.24 -2.03
N SER A 24 1.32 8.03 -1.75
CA SER A 24 1.47 9.49 -1.65
C SER A 24 2.34 9.90 -0.45
N SER A 25 2.24 9.18 0.67
CA SER A 25 3.12 9.38 1.84
C SER A 25 4.58 9.04 1.53
N ALA A 26 4.86 7.98 0.78
CA ALA A 26 6.23 7.65 0.36
C ALA A 26 6.85 8.75 -0.52
N ILE A 27 6.07 9.30 -1.46
CA ILE A 27 6.48 10.45 -2.29
C ILE A 27 6.71 11.69 -1.41
N ALA A 28 5.80 11.98 -0.47
CA ALA A 28 5.97 13.07 0.48
C ALA A 28 7.23 12.88 1.34
N GLY A 29 7.53 11.65 1.75
CA GLY A 29 8.74 11.29 2.48
C GLY A 29 10.00 11.63 1.71
N ALA A 30 10.04 11.33 0.41
CA ALA A 30 11.16 11.69 -0.46
C ALA A 30 11.36 13.21 -0.61
N ILE A 31 10.31 14.01 -0.43
CA ILE A 31 10.36 15.50 -0.47
C ILE A 31 10.64 16.10 0.93
N GLY A 32 10.84 15.26 1.96
CA GLY A 32 11.27 15.70 3.29
C GLY A 32 10.21 15.61 4.40
N ALA A 33 9.08 14.94 4.16
CA ALA A 33 8.12 14.62 5.22
C ALA A 33 8.60 13.52 6.19
N GLY A 34 9.74 12.88 5.90
CA GLY A 34 10.33 11.82 6.72
C GLY A 34 9.87 10.40 6.34
N GLY A 35 10.22 9.42 7.17
CA GLY A 35 9.85 8.01 6.97
C GLY A 35 10.68 7.27 5.92
N LEU A 36 10.11 6.19 5.37
CA LEU A 36 10.81 5.29 4.43
C LEU A 36 11.22 6.01 3.13
N GLY A 37 10.38 6.91 2.62
CA GLY A 37 10.68 7.71 1.42
C GLY A 37 11.87 8.64 1.60
N ASP A 38 12.04 9.23 2.79
CA ASP A 38 13.21 10.07 3.11
C ASP A 38 14.50 9.25 3.13
N ILE A 39 14.44 8.02 3.67
CA ILE A 39 15.59 7.11 3.69
C ILE A 39 15.97 6.69 2.26
N ALA A 40 14.99 6.28 1.44
CA ALA A 40 15.24 5.94 0.04
C ALA A 40 15.85 7.11 -0.74
N TYR A 41 15.37 8.33 -0.53
CA TYR A 41 15.89 9.49 -1.23
C TYR A 41 17.30 9.87 -0.75
N ARG A 42 17.51 10.02 0.56
CA ARG A 42 18.79 10.50 1.11
C ARG A 42 19.92 9.48 1.07
N TYR A 43 19.60 8.21 1.34
CA TYR A 43 20.62 7.17 1.43
C TYR A 43 20.67 6.33 0.17
N GLY A 44 19.52 5.96 -0.40
CA GLY A 44 19.49 5.21 -1.66
C GLY A 44 19.85 6.06 -2.87
N TYR A 45 19.09 7.12 -3.13
CA TYR A 45 19.23 7.92 -4.35
C TYR A 45 20.43 8.85 -4.31
N GLN A 46 20.51 9.72 -3.28
CA GLN A 46 21.55 10.75 -3.23
C GLN A 46 22.96 10.18 -3.03
N ARG A 47 23.11 9.07 -2.31
CA ARG A 47 24.42 8.41 -2.11
C ARG A 47 24.67 7.29 -3.11
N PHE A 48 23.75 7.05 -4.06
CA PHE A 48 23.80 5.92 -5.00
C PHE A 48 23.95 4.55 -4.32
N ASP A 49 23.43 4.39 -3.10
CA ASP A 49 23.43 3.12 -2.39
C ASP A 49 22.24 2.26 -2.88
N MET A 50 22.52 1.45 -3.90
CA MET A 50 21.52 0.54 -4.47
C MET A 50 20.97 -0.46 -3.44
N GLN A 51 21.77 -0.86 -2.43
CA GLN A 51 21.31 -1.81 -1.42
C GLN A 51 20.21 -1.20 -0.56
N ILE A 52 20.40 0.05 -0.11
CA ILE A 52 19.38 0.76 0.67
C ILE A 52 18.16 1.07 -0.17
N MET A 53 18.36 1.50 -1.43
CA MET A 53 17.24 1.75 -2.35
C MET A 53 16.34 0.51 -2.49
N LEU A 54 16.94 -0.65 -2.77
CA LEU A 54 16.21 -1.91 -2.93
C LEU A 54 15.55 -2.35 -1.62
N ALA A 55 16.23 -2.21 -0.48
CA ALA A 55 15.66 -2.56 0.82
C ALA A 55 14.37 -1.76 1.10
N VAL A 56 14.37 -0.44 0.86
CA VAL A 56 13.18 0.38 1.04
C VAL A 56 12.07 0.00 0.07
N ILE A 57 12.39 -0.22 -1.21
CA ILE A 57 11.41 -0.67 -2.21
C ILE A 57 10.74 -1.97 -1.77
N VAL A 58 11.53 -2.96 -1.32
CA VAL A 58 11.00 -4.24 -0.83
C VAL A 58 10.08 -4.04 0.37
N VAL A 59 10.46 -3.20 1.34
CA VAL A 59 9.62 -2.90 2.50
C VAL A 59 8.29 -2.26 2.08
N LEU A 60 8.32 -1.28 1.17
CA LEU A 60 7.09 -0.64 0.67
C LEU A 60 6.20 -1.62 -0.09
N VAL A 61 6.78 -2.47 -0.94
CA VAL A 61 6.05 -3.51 -1.67
C VAL A 61 5.38 -4.48 -0.70
N ILE A 62 6.12 -4.99 0.28
CA ILE A 62 5.57 -5.91 1.29
C ILE A 62 4.42 -5.24 2.05
N LEU A 63 4.59 -3.99 2.47
CA LEU A 63 3.55 -3.25 3.19
C LEU A 63 2.29 -3.08 2.34
N VAL A 64 2.43 -2.68 1.08
CA VAL A 64 1.30 -2.55 0.14
C VAL A 64 0.64 -3.90 -0.10
N MET A 65 1.41 -4.98 -0.26
CA MET A 65 0.89 -6.34 -0.43
C MET A 65 0.11 -6.81 0.80
N LEU A 66 0.58 -6.52 2.02
CA LEU A 66 -0.13 -6.87 3.25
C LEU A 66 -1.48 -6.14 3.34
N VAL A 67 -1.52 -4.87 2.98
CA VAL A 67 -2.76 -4.07 2.98
C VAL A 67 -3.73 -4.59 1.92
N GLN A 68 -3.25 -4.85 0.70
CA GLN A 68 -4.07 -5.43 -0.37
C GLN A 68 -4.60 -6.81 0.01
N ALA A 69 -3.73 -7.73 0.47
CA ALA A 69 -4.14 -9.07 0.87
C ALA A 69 -5.19 -9.05 1.99
N THR A 70 -5.04 -8.14 2.96
CA THR A 70 -6.04 -7.96 4.03
C THR A 70 -7.37 -7.45 3.46
N GLY A 71 -7.31 -6.45 2.58
CA GLY A 71 -8.48 -5.89 1.90
C GLY A 71 -9.22 -6.91 1.04
N ASP A 72 -8.48 -7.66 0.23
CA ASP A 72 -9.01 -8.71 -0.65
C ASP A 72 -9.61 -9.85 0.17
N THR A 73 -8.97 -10.26 1.26
CA THR A 73 -9.52 -11.29 2.17
C THR A 73 -10.82 -10.82 2.80
N LEU A 74 -10.89 -9.56 3.24
CA LEU A 74 -12.09 -9.00 3.84
C LEU A 74 -13.21 -8.81 2.82
N SER A 75 -12.88 -8.32 1.63
CA SER A 75 -13.82 -8.17 0.51
C SER A 75 -14.38 -9.53 0.09
N ASN A 76 -13.53 -10.56 -0.06
CA ASN A 76 -13.94 -11.93 -0.39
C ASN A 76 -14.81 -12.60 0.68
N GLN A 77 -14.64 -12.26 1.96
CA GLN A 77 -15.52 -12.77 3.01
C GLN A 77 -16.92 -12.12 2.99
N LEU A 78 -16.99 -10.85 2.58
CA LEU A 78 -18.25 -10.11 2.44
C LEU A 78 -18.98 -10.45 1.14
N ASP A 79 -18.23 -10.80 0.10
CA ASP A 79 -18.75 -11.28 -1.17
C ASP A 79 -19.25 -12.74 -1.02
N LYS A 80 -20.53 -12.89 -0.66
CA LYS A 80 -21.22 -14.19 -0.53
C LYS A 80 -21.45 -14.90 -1.89
N ARG A 81 -20.57 -14.71 -2.88
CA ARG A 81 -20.60 -15.39 -4.19
C ARG A 81 -19.99 -16.78 -4.20
N LYS A 82 -19.53 -17.33 -3.07
CA LYS A 82 -19.24 -18.77 -2.96
C LYS A 82 -20.42 -19.52 -2.36
N ILE A 83 -21.43 -19.72 -3.19
CA ILE A 83 -22.33 -20.89 -3.12
C ILE A 83 -21.66 -21.99 -3.93
#